data_AF-A0A1B7VKZ0-F1
#
_entry.id   AF-A0A1B7VKZ0-F1
#
_cell.length_a   1.000
_cell.length_b   1.000
_cell.length_c   1.000
_cell.angle_alpha   90.00
_cell.angle_beta   90.00
_cell.angle_gamma   90.00
#
_symmetry.space_group_name_H-M   'P 1'
#
loop_
_entity.id
_entity.type
_entity.pdbx_description
1 polymer ?
#
loop_
_entity_poly.entity_id
_entity_poly.type
_entity_poly.pdbx_seq_one_letter_code
_entity_poly.pdbx_strand_id
1 'polypeptide(L)'
;MLALGKLIVVPFKQFQPEGKASWLYPCQQLPNNLSLEEYYQPEYLAKARNSWAKYSTYPIHLKFWARCEYQWRINPEQKDILPKIAQSTIWNLTALENIFEQQKVLKLLILRVYHLSKPCIVNTPTDTGSFYWTKSEDTISNANENDIAVVSDSSFSQRKSLILSGNISPYQNIEALQFKCENISETNQDIKNLNHDIKQFLGWYSVPPIPKLDQSLAWIKTIAALGDRSIELEEKKNNYQAGTDFENISRQSLEFLGFKVENAYKGGAGGLDLYCSQPYPLVCECKAGKSIPSGTVQELIKLGGMHLGTQQFINSAKLVIGPGNATSDTQKSAQQWKVSIIKAMTLQKLVELKAKYPGAINLLELKQYLEPGQIDDKINEYIAKIEKEIKLRSHIIQVLKNYLQLSKNEPIGVEVLHAIYRTSNLPQNLEDRELEDRELYDILIELSSPLTGYLGRIKEDDWKKDRFYYLRDLPIN
;
A
#
# COMPACT_ATOMS: atom_id res chain seq x y z
N MET A 1 4.48 -22.09 -11.39
CA MET A 1 5.22 -21.38 -12.46
C MET A 1 4.37 -20.33 -13.19
N LEU A 2 3.11 -20.60 -13.51
CA LEU A 2 2.28 -19.71 -14.34
C LEU A 2 1.72 -18.46 -13.62
N ALA A 3 1.69 -18.50 -12.30
CA ALA A 3 1.33 -17.35 -11.45
C ALA A 3 2.49 -16.37 -11.24
N LEU A 4 3.68 -16.67 -11.79
CA LEU A 4 4.81 -15.76 -11.72
C LEU A 4 4.51 -14.62 -12.68
N GLY A 5 4.60 -13.36 -12.26
CA GLY A 5 4.39 -12.21 -13.13
C GLY A 5 5.53 -11.97 -14.14
N LYS A 6 6.18 -13.05 -14.57
CA LYS A 6 7.17 -13.08 -15.63
C LYS A 6 6.47 -13.21 -16.97
N LEU A 7 7.19 -12.87 -18.04
CA LEU A 7 6.75 -13.22 -19.38
C LEU A 7 6.81 -14.74 -19.54
N ILE A 8 5.68 -15.36 -19.89
CA ILE A 8 5.62 -16.81 -20.09
C ILE A 8 5.96 -17.10 -21.54
N VAL A 9 7.21 -17.51 -21.75
CA VAL A 9 7.72 -17.99 -23.04
C VAL A 9 7.82 -19.50 -22.96
N VAL A 10 7.30 -20.27 -23.91
CA VAL A 10 7.27 -21.74 -23.81
C VAL A 10 7.79 -22.39 -25.09
N PRO A 11 8.80 -23.28 -25.03
CA PRO A 11 9.17 -24.15 -26.15
C PRO A 11 7.99 -25.01 -26.57
N PHE A 12 7.65 -24.96 -27.86
CA PHE A 12 6.45 -25.63 -28.38
C PHE A 12 6.68 -26.24 -29.75
N LYS A 13 6.16 -27.46 -30.00
CA LYS A 13 6.42 -28.19 -31.25
C LYS A 13 5.40 -27.87 -32.35
N GLN A 14 4.13 -27.73 -31.98
CA GLN A 14 3.02 -27.55 -32.92
C GLN A 14 2.79 -26.07 -33.25
N PHE A 15 1.91 -25.77 -34.19
CA PHE A 15 1.48 -24.40 -34.47
C PHE A 15 0.29 -24.02 -33.58
N GLN A 16 0.27 -22.80 -33.04
CA GLN A 16 -0.79 -22.31 -32.16
C GLN A 16 -1.16 -20.86 -32.53
N PRO A 17 -2.23 -20.60 -33.29
CA PRO A 17 -2.51 -19.26 -33.82
C PRO A 17 -2.56 -18.20 -32.72
N GLU A 18 -2.08 -16.99 -33.04
CA GLU A 18 -2.21 -15.84 -32.14
C GLU A 18 -3.70 -15.57 -31.84
N GLY A 19 -3.98 -15.14 -30.61
CA GLY A 19 -5.33 -14.99 -30.08
C GLY A 19 -5.95 -16.28 -29.53
N LYS A 20 -5.39 -17.46 -29.83
CA LYS A 20 -5.96 -18.72 -29.32
C LYS A 20 -5.77 -18.87 -27.82
N ALA A 21 -6.88 -19.09 -27.12
CA ALA A 21 -6.91 -19.41 -25.70
C ALA A 21 -6.65 -20.92 -25.47
N SER A 22 -5.90 -21.21 -24.41
CA SER A 22 -5.64 -22.58 -23.94
C SER A 22 -5.60 -22.64 -22.43
N TRP A 23 -6.11 -23.72 -21.84
CA TRP A 23 -5.83 -24.05 -20.44
C TRP A 23 -4.42 -24.58 -20.31
N LEU A 24 -3.72 -24.11 -19.29
CA LEU A 24 -2.32 -24.46 -19.08
C LEU A 24 -2.22 -25.61 -18.09
N TYR A 25 -1.88 -26.78 -18.62
CA TYR A 25 -1.71 -28.00 -17.85
C TYR A 25 -0.24 -28.27 -17.53
N PRO A 26 0.09 -28.58 -16.27
CA PRO A 26 1.45 -28.87 -15.86
C PRO A 26 1.90 -30.24 -16.40
N CYS A 27 2.81 -30.24 -17.37
CA CYS A 27 3.39 -31.47 -17.89
C CYS A 27 4.23 -32.18 -16.81
N GLN A 28 3.96 -33.47 -16.58
CA GLN A 28 4.75 -34.32 -15.69
C GLN A 28 5.86 -35.10 -16.42
N GLN A 29 6.18 -34.70 -17.67
CA GLN A 29 7.28 -35.27 -18.43
C GLN A 29 8.11 -34.13 -19.00
N LEU A 30 9.40 -34.14 -18.71
CA LEU A 30 10.33 -33.19 -19.32
C LEU A 30 10.71 -33.66 -20.72
N PRO A 31 10.88 -32.74 -21.68
CA PRO A 31 11.38 -33.11 -23.00
C PRO A 31 12.79 -33.68 -22.87
N ASN A 32 13.13 -34.60 -23.78
CA ASN A 32 14.50 -35.06 -24.02
C ASN A 32 15.18 -35.71 -22.81
N ASN A 33 14.40 -36.29 -21.88
CA ASN A 33 14.87 -36.92 -20.64
C ASN A 33 15.72 -35.98 -19.75
N LEU A 34 15.53 -34.67 -19.86
CA LEU A 34 16.19 -33.70 -19.01
C LEU A 34 15.71 -33.85 -17.56
N SER A 35 16.60 -33.60 -16.60
CA SER A 35 16.28 -33.41 -15.20
C SER A 35 15.66 -32.02 -14.95
N LEU A 36 15.06 -31.81 -13.77
CA LEU A 36 14.50 -30.51 -13.40
C LEU A 36 15.57 -29.41 -13.34
N GLU A 37 16.75 -29.77 -12.89
CA GLU A 37 17.95 -28.94 -12.75
C GLU A 37 18.49 -28.50 -14.12
N GLU A 38 18.42 -29.38 -15.11
CA GLU A 38 18.78 -29.07 -16.50
C GLU A 38 17.70 -28.27 -17.21
N TYR A 39 16.44 -28.34 -16.76
CA TYR A 39 15.29 -27.72 -17.43
C TYR A 39 14.94 -26.31 -16.94
N TYR A 40 14.97 -26.11 -15.62
CA TYR A 40 14.65 -24.83 -14.98
C TYR A 40 15.90 -24.21 -14.35
N GLN A 41 15.93 -22.88 -14.24
CA GLN A 41 17.01 -22.21 -13.53
C GLN A 41 16.96 -22.48 -12.02
N PRO A 42 18.11 -22.40 -11.32
CA PRO A 42 18.23 -22.73 -9.90
C PRO A 42 17.20 -22.03 -9.00
N GLU A 43 16.93 -20.75 -9.22
CA GLU A 43 15.96 -19.98 -8.43
C GLU A 43 14.51 -20.49 -8.54
N TYR A 44 14.15 -21.21 -9.60
CA TYR A 44 12.80 -21.74 -9.80
C TYR A 44 12.64 -23.20 -9.38
N LEU A 45 13.73 -23.90 -9.06
CA LEU A 45 13.68 -25.35 -8.79
C LEU A 45 12.75 -25.73 -7.65
N ALA A 46 12.75 -24.97 -6.55
CA ALA A 46 11.85 -25.23 -5.42
C ALA A 46 10.37 -25.13 -5.86
N LYS A 47 10.01 -24.09 -6.62
CA LYS A 47 8.65 -23.91 -7.15
C LYS A 47 8.29 -24.97 -8.19
N ALA A 48 9.25 -25.37 -9.03
CA ALA A 48 9.05 -26.43 -10.02
C ALA A 48 8.75 -27.77 -9.34
N ARG A 49 9.57 -28.17 -8.35
CA ARG A 49 9.37 -29.40 -7.55
C ARG A 49 8.03 -29.38 -6.80
N ASN A 50 7.70 -28.27 -6.13
CA ASN A 50 6.42 -28.12 -5.44
C ASN A 50 5.23 -28.21 -6.40
N SER A 51 5.35 -27.61 -7.60
CA SER A 51 4.31 -27.72 -8.63
C SER A 51 4.17 -29.17 -9.10
N TRP A 52 5.28 -29.85 -9.37
CA TRP A 52 5.28 -31.25 -9.80
C TRP A 52 4.62 -32.19 -8.78
N ALA A 53 4.97 -32.02 -7.50
CA ALA A 53 4.37 -32.79 -6.41
C ALA A 53 2.88 -32.47 -6.23
N LYS A 54 2.48 -31.21 -6.38
CA LYS A 54 1.08 -30.80 -6.25
C LYS A 54 0.19 -31.38 -7.36
N TYR A 55 0.73 -31.51 -8.56
CA TYR A 55 -0.05 -31.95 -9.72
C TYR A 55 0.13 -33.44 -10.03
N SER A 56 0.74 -34.23 -9.14
CA SER A 56 0.90 -35.69 -9.29
C SER A 56 -0.37 -36.49 -8.96
N THR A 57 -1.37 -35.86 -8.34
CA THR A 57 -2.62 -36.49 -7.89
C THR A 57 -3.84 -35.78 -8.47
N TYR A 58 -4.89 -36.54 -8.77
CA TYR A 58 -6.16 -36.05 -9.31
C TYR A 58 -7.22 -35.96 -8.20
N PRO A 59 -8.19 -35.04 -8.29
CA PRO A 59 -8.41 -34.10 -9.38
C PRO A 59 -7.48 -32.88 -9.37
N ILE A 60 -7.07 -32.42 -10.55
CA ILE A 60 -6.22 -31.24 -10.70
C ILE A 60 -7.10 -29.99 -10.89
N HIS A 61 -6.89 -29.00 -10.03
CA HIS A 61 -7.55 -27.70 -10.12
C HIS A 61 -6.70 -26.69 -10.88
N LEU A 62 -6.98 -26.51 -12.17
CA LEU A 62 -6.35 -25.50 -13.01
C LEU A 62 -6.94 -24.12 -12.70
N LYS A 63 -6.09 -23.19 -12.27
CA LYS A 63 -6.50 -21.83 -11.88
C LYS A 63 -6.18 -20.76 -12.93
N PHE A 64 -5.62 -21.17 -14.07
CA PHE A 64 -5.07 -20.27 -15.07
C PHE A 64 -5.41 -20.75 -16.48
N TRP A 65 -5.61 -19.78 -17.37
CA TRP A 65 -5.61 -19.98 -18.81
C TRP A 65 -4.63 -18.99 -19.45
N ALA A 66 -4.27 -19.23 -20.70
CA ALA A 66 -3.44 -18.29 -21.43
C ALA A 66 -3.87 -18.11 -22.89
N ARG A 67 -3.61 -16.91 -23.39
CA ARG A 67 -3.74 -16.54 -24.80
C ARG A 67 -2.38 -16.52 -25.47
N CYS A 68 -2.28 -17.09 -26.66
CA CYS A 68 -1.08 -16.95 -27.48
C CYS A 68 -1.01 -15.51 -28.04
N GLU A 69 0.04 -14.77 -27.68
CA GLU A 69 0.25 -13.38 -28.11
C GLU A 69 1.32 -13.23 -29.19
N TYR A 70 2.19 -14.22 -29.33
CA TYR A 70 3.21 -14.23 -30.37
C TYR A 70 3.81 -15.62 -30.57
N GLN A 71 4.04 -15.97 -31.82
CA GLN A 71 4.89 -17.10 -32.17
C GLN A 71 6.26 -16.62 -32.58
N TRP A 72 7.29 -17.14 -31.90
CA TRP A 72 8.67 -16.78 -32.19
C TRP A 72 9.45 -18.00 -32.66
N ARG A 73 10.07 -17.88 -33.83
CA ARG A 73 10.93 -18.89 -34.42
C ARG A 73 12.37 -18.41 -34.39
N ILE A 74 13.24 -19.21 -33.80
CA ILE A 74 14.68 -18.95 -33.73
C ILE A 74 15.35 -19.96 -34.65
N ASN A 75 15.99 -19.43 -35.70
CA ASN A 75 16.73 -20.21 -36.68
C ASN A 75 18.23 -20.28 -36.29
N PRO A 76 19.04 -21.15 -36.94
CA PRO A 76 20.49 -21.29 -36.68
C PRO A 76 21.26 -19.97 -36.66
N GLU A 77 20.92 -19.03 -37.53
CA GLU A 77 21.56 -17.70 -37.60
C GLU A 77 21.37 -16.84 -36.35
N GLN A 78 20.37 -17.16 -35.52
CA GLN A 78 19.96 -16.39 -34.34
C GLN A 78 20.25 -17.13 -33.03
N LYS A 79 21.11 -18.16 -33.06
CA LYS A 79 21.39 -19.00 -31.88
C LYS A 79 21.98 -18.21 -30.70
N ASP A 80 22.62 -17.08 -30.97
CA ASP A 80 23.19 -16.16 -29.97
C ASP A 80 22.13 -15.53 -29.04
N ILE A 81 20.84 -15.61 -29.38
CA ILE A 81 19.76 -15.11 -28.54
C ILE A 81 19.39 -16.05 -27.38
N LEU A 82 19.76 -17.34 -27.43
CA LEU A 82 19.36 -18.33 -26.43
C LEU A 82 19.81 -17.96 -24.99
N PRO A 83 21.06 -17.49 -24.75
CA PRO A 83 21.47 -17.02 -23.42
C PRO A 83 20.61 -15.86 -22.89
N LYS A 84 20.19 -14.95 -23.76
CA LYS A 84 19.34 -13.80 -23.39
C LYS A 84 17.92 -14.24 -23.03
N ILE A 85 17.39 -15.24 -23.74
CA ILE A 85 16.10 -15.86 -23.42
C ILE A 85 16.19 -16.58 -22.09
N ALA A 86 17.26 -17.34 -21.84
CA ALA A 86 17.47 -17.98 -20.54
C ALA A 86 17.42 -16.90 -19.45
N GLN A 87 18.28 -15.88 -19.49
CA GLN A 87 18.32 -14.80 -18.49
C GLN A 87 16.99 -14.06 -18.26
N SER A 88 16.08 -14.07 -19.23
CA SER A 88 14.79 -13.36 -19.17
C SER A 88 13.60 -14.27 -18.85
N THR A 89 13.80 -15.59 -18.75
CA THR A 89 12.74 -16.58 -18.57
C THR A 89 13.09 -17.58 -17.46
N ILE A 90 12.23 -18.57 -17.26
CA ILE A 90 12.43 -19.62 -16.26
C ILE A 90 13.34 -20.75 -16.74
N TRP A 91 13.67 -20.77 -18.04
CA TRP A 91 14.37 -21.87 -18.70
C TRP A 91 15.87 -21.80 -18.47
N ASN A 92 16.48 -22.95 -18.23
CA ASN A 92 17.93 -23.08 -18.24
C ASN A 92 18.45 -23.02 -19.69
N LEU A 93 19.60 -22.39 -19.90
CA LEU A 93 20.25 -22.34 -21.21
C LEU A 93 20.50 -23.75 -21.77
N THR A 94 20.95 -24.67 -20.92
CA THR A 94 21.20 -26.08 -21.29
C THR A 94 19.97 -26.73 -21.92
N ALA A 95 18.77 -26.48 -21.37
CA ALA A 95 17.54 -27.01 -21.95
C ALA A 95 17.19 -26.36 -23.30
N LEU A 96 17.34 -25.04 -23.42
CA LEU A 96 17.08 -24.35 -24.68
C LEU A 96 18.02 -24.84 -25.78
N GLU A 97 19.30 -25.01 -25.48
CA GLU A 97 20.31 -25.55 -26.40
C GLU A 97 20.02 -27.00 -26.77
N ASN A 98 19.68 -27.86 -25.81
CA ASN A 98 19.33 -29.25 -26.08
C ASN A 98 18.09 -29.38 -26.98
N ILE A 99 17.06 -28.56 -26.77
CA ILE A 99 15.88 -28.53 -27.65
C ILE A 99 16.26 -28.01 -29.04
N PHE A 100 17.08 -26.95 -29.10
CA PHE A 100 17.54 -26.34 -30.34
C PHE A 100 18.37 -27.31 -31.18
N GLU A 101 19.31 -28.03 -30.58
CA GLU A 101 20.22 -28.94 -31.30
C GLU A 101 19.49 -30.11 -31.95
N GLN A 102 18.47 -30.64 -31.29
CA GLN A 102 17.67 -31.75 -31.83
C GLN A 102 16.76 -31.33 -32.99
N GLN A 103 16.23 -30.10 -32.96
CA GLN A 103 15.22 -29.64 -33.93
C GLN A 103 15.79 -28.69 -34.99
N LYS A 104 17.02 -28.20 -34.79
CA LYS A 104 17.72 -27.16 -35.57
C LYS A 104 16.96 -25.83 -35.68
N VAL A 105 15.84 -25.72 -34.98
CA VAL A 105 14.97 -24.55 -34.86
C VAL A 105 14.34 -24.63 -33.48
N LEU A 106 14.30 -23.51 -32.76
CA LEU A 106 13.52 -23.40 -31.53
C LEU A 106 12.28 -22.56 -31.80
N LYS A 107 11.12 -23.16 -31.59
CA LYS A 107 9.82 -22.48 -31.65
C LYS A 107 9.35 -22.17 -30.23
N LEU A 108 8.99 -20.91 -29.99
CA LEU A 108 8.56 -20.39 -28.70
C LEU A 108 7.18 -19.75 -28.85
N LEU A 109 6.32 -19.96 -27.86
CA LEU A 109 5.08 -19.20 -27.70
C LEU A 109 5.27 -18.16 -26.60
N ILE A 110 4.93 -16.90 -26.88
CA ILE A 110 4.77 -15.88 -25.84
C ILE A 110 3.29 -15.88 -25.44
N LEU A 111 3.04 -16.19 -24.17
CA LEU A 111 1.71 -16.41 -23.61
C LEU A 111 1.33 -15.31 -22.63
N ARG A 112 0.10 -14.80 -22.77
CA ARG A 112 -0.55 -13.92 -21.79
C ARG A 112 -1.39 -14.76 -20.85
N VAL A 113 -1.08 -14.74 -19.55
CA VAL A 113 -1.74 -15.60 -18.55
C VAL A 113 -2.78 -14.82 -17.76
N TYR A 114 -3.90 -15.47 -17.49
CA TYR A 114 -5.04 -14.94 -16.76
C TYR A 114 -5.46 -15.88 -15.62
N HIS A 115 -5.94 -15.29 -14.54
CA HIS A 115 -6.57 -15.99 -13.42
C HIS A 115 -8.01 -16.34 -13.78
N LEU A 116 -8.36 -17.62 -13.63
CA LEU A 116 -9.76 -18.04 -13.74
C LEU A 116 -10.53 -17.67 -12.48
N SER A 117 -11.72 -17.08 -12.65
CA SER A 117 -12.67 -16.82 -11.55
C SER A 117 -13.14 -18.10 -10.85
N LYS A 118 -13.25 -19.21 -11.59
CA LYS A 118 -13.51 -20.57 -11.07
C LYS A 118 -12.50 -21.55 -11.66
N PRO A 119 -11.87 -22.43 -10.85
CA PRO A 119 -10.89 -23.36 -11.39
C PRO A 119 -11.54 -24.36 -12.35
N CYS A 120 -10.84 -24.71 -13.43
CA CYS A 120 -11.18 -25.90 -14.21
C CYS A 120 -10.69 -27.14 -13.46
N ILE A 121 -11.48 -28.21 -13.46
CA ILE A 121 -11.18 -29.45 -12.76
C ILE A 121 -10.88 -30.53 -13.79
N VAL A 122 -9.66 -31.05 -13.76
CA VAL A 122 -9.21 -32.19 -14.57
C VAL A 122 -9.28 -33.43 -13.70
N ASN A 123 -10.15 -34.38 -14.07
CA ASN A 123 -10.46 -35.53 -13.22
C ASN A 123 -9.61 -36.76 -13.55
N THR A 124 -9.03 -36.83 -14.75
CA THR A 124 -8.26 -38.00 -15.20
C THR A 124 -6.92 -37.63 -15.81
N PRO A 125 -5.95 -38.56 -15.82
CA PRO A 125 -4.68 -38.36 -16.51
C PRO A 125 -4.83 -38.00 -17.97
N THR A 126 -4.01 -37.05 -18.41
CA THR A 126 -3.99 -36.54 -19.78
C THR A 126 -2.78 -37.06 -20.52
N ASP A 127 -2.93 -37.30 -21.82
CA ASP A 127 -1.79 -37.63 -22.67
C ASP A 127 -0.78 -36.49 -22.68
N THR A 128 0.50 -36.83 -22.80
CA THR A 128 1.58 -35.84 -22.72
C THR A 128 1.68 -35.02 -24.01
N GLY A 129 1.45 -33.72 -23.87
CA GLY A 129 1.52 -32.74 -24.95
C GLY A 129 1.13 -31.37 -24.41
N SER A 130 1.78 -30.30 -24.86
CA SER A 130 1.85 -29.02 -24.14
C SER A 130 0.55 -28.21 -24.01
N PHE A 131 -0.61 -28.78 -24.35
CA PHE A 131 -1.94 -28.24 -24.11
C PHE A 131 -2.92 -29.34 -23.74
N TYR A 132 -3.82 -29.00 -22.81
CA TYR A 132 -4.83 -29.92 -22.32
C TYR A 132 -6.08 -29.91 -23.20
N TRP A 133 -6.48 -31.10 -23.63
CA TRP A 133 -7.72 -31.35 -24.34
C TRP A 133 -8.75 -31.87 -23.35
N THR A 134 -9.89 -31.19 -23.29
CA THR A 134 -10.96 -31.45 -22.33
C THR A 134 -11.63 -32.79 -22.62
N LYS A 135 -11.85 -33.62 -21.60
CA LYS A 135 -12.62 -34.86 -21.71
C LYS A 135 -14.04 -34.67 -21.16
N SER A 136 -14.91 -35.64 -21.41
CA SER A 136 -16.31 -35.63 -20.96
C SER A 136 -16.44 -35.51 -19.44
N GLU A 137 -15.47 -36.01 -18.70
CA GLU A 137 -15.49 -36.04 -17.23
C GLU A 137 -15.02 -34.72 -16.60
N ASP A 138 -14.49 -33.79 -17.38
CA ASP A 138 -13.82 -32.60 -16.87
C ASP A 138 -14.78 -31.42 -16.69
N THR A 139 -14.56 -30.62 -15.65
CA THR A 139 -15.35 -29.40 -15.41
C THR A 139 -14.60 -28.19 -15.92
N ILE A 140 -15.08 -27.61 -17.02
CA ILE A 140 -14.39 -26.53 -17.73
C ILE A 140 -15.09 -25.20 -17.47
N SER A 141 -14.29 -24.21 -17.03
CA SER A 141 -14.69 -22.81 -17.02
C SER A 141 -14.23 -22.15 -18.32
N ASN A 142 -15.15 -21.40 -18.95
CA ASN A 142 -14.81 -20.62 -20.13
C ASN A 142 -13.91 -19.44 -19.75
N ALA A 143 -12.91 -19.18 -20.59
CA ALA A 143 -12.13 -17.95 -20.51
C ALA A 143 -13.08 -16.74 -20.67
N ASN A 144 -12.96 -15.78 -19.77
CA ASN A 144 -13.75 -14.56 -19.78
C ASN A 144 -12.85 -13.36 -20.09
N GLU A 145 -13.37 -12.38 -20.84
CA GLU A 145 -12.70 -11.09 -21.05
C GLU A 145 -12.47 -10.33 -19.73
N ASN A 146 -13.31 -10.60 -18.72
CA ASN A 146 -13.17 -10.05 -17.37
C ASN A 146 -12.19 -10.85 -16.47
N ASP A 147 -11.57 -11.92 -16.95
CA ASP A 147 -10.55 -12.64 -16.18
C ASP A 147 -9.31 -11.76 -15.97
N ILE A 148 -8.72 -11.88 -14.80
CA ILE A 148 -7.68 -10.94 -14.37
C ILE A 148 -6.32 -11.40 -14.88
N ALA A 149 -5.66 -10.59 -15.70
CA ALA A 149 -4.32 -10.88 -16.19
C ALA A 149 -3.29 -10.94 -15.03
N VAL A 150 -2.40 -11.94 -15.05
CA VAL A 150 -1.34 -12.13 -14.02
C VAL A 150 -0.35 -10.96 -14.01
N VAL A 151 -0.19 -10.27 -15.14
CA VAL A 151 0.68 -9.10 -15.31
C VAL A 151 -0.17 -8.00 -15.94
N SER A 152 0.11 -6.72 -15.72
CA SER A 152 -0.57 -5.62 -16.43
C SER A 152 -0.24 -5.62 -17.93
N ASP A 153 -1.07 -4.97 -18.74
CA ASP A 153 -0.84 -4.88 -20.19
C ASP A 153 0.47 -4.15 -20.51
N SER A 154 0.77 -3.09 -19.76
CA SER A 154 1.97 -2.30 -19.95
C SER A 154 3.24 -3.09 -19.59
N SER A 155 3.24 -3.79 -18.45
CA SER A 155 4.37 -4.64 -18.03
C SER A 155 4.56 -5.82 -18.99
N PHE A 156 3.48 -6.43 -19.48
CA PHE A 156 3.59 -7.49 -20.49
C PHE A 156 4.15 -6.98 -21.81
N SER A 157 3.66 -5.86 -22.32
CA SER A 157 4.13 -5.26 -23.57
C SER A 157 5.61 -4.89 -23.48
N GLN A 158 6.04 -4.29 -22.36
CA GLN A 158 7.44 -3.96 -22.09
C GLN A 158 8.32 -5.21 -22.09
N ARG A 159 7.93 -6.26 -21.34
CA ARG A 159 8.69 -7.52 -21.25
C ARG A 159 8.76 -8.24 -22.60
N LYS A 160 7.65 -8.27 -23.35
CA LYS A 160 7.59 -8.81 -24.72
C LYS A 160 8.54 -8.04 -25.65
N SER A 161 8.54 -6.71 -25.59
CA SER A 161 9.46 -5.90 -26.39
C SER A 161 10.92 -6.18 -26.06
N LEU A 162 11.28 -6.20 -24.77
CA LEU A 162 12.66 -6.43 -24.32
C LEU A 162 13.20 -7.77 -24.79
N ILE A 163 12.43 -8.86 -24.63
CA ILE A 163 12.91 -10.19 -25.03
C ILE A 163 13.06 -10.31 -26.54
N LEU A 164 12.13 -9.72 -27.32
CA LEU A 164 12.18 -9.76 -28.78
C LEU A 164 13.32 -8.91 -29.34
N SER A 165 13.69 -7.83 -28.65
CA SER A 165 14.88 -7.03 -28.99
C SER A 165 16.18 -7.62 -28.46
N GLY A 166 16.14 -8.78 -27.77
CA GLY A 166 17.33 -9.39 -27.17
C GLY A 166 17.95 -8.57 -26.03
N ASN A 167 17.14 -7.81 -25.31
CA ASN A 167 17.52 -7.04 -24.13
C ASN A 167 17.05 -7.74 -22.85
N ILE A 168 17.75 -7.47 -21.75
CA ILE A 168 17.47 -8.06 -20.44
C ILE A 168 16.53 -7.14 -19.66
N SER A 169 15.64 -7.73 -18.84
CA SER A 169 14.80 -6.97 -17.90
C SER A 169 15.65 -6.16 -16.92
N PRO A 170 15.42 -4.85 -16.75
CA PRO A 170 16.14 -4.06 -15.75
C PRO A 170 15.76 -4.42 -14.31
N TYR A 171 14.70 -5.22 -14.11
CA TYR A 171 14.14 -5.52 -12.80
C TYR A 171 14.56 -6.88 -12.22
N GLN A 172 15.57 -7.56 -12.78
CA GLN A 172 15.99 -8.89 -12.31
C GLN A 172 16.27 -8.96 -10.81
N ASN A 173 16.95 -7.96 -10.25
CA ASN A 173 17.26 -7.93 -8.81
C ASN A 173 16.00 -7.78 -7.94
N ILE A 174 15.03 -6.99 -8.41
CA ILE A 174 13.76 -6.78 -7.72
C ILE A 174 12.91 -8.06 -7.78
N GLU A 175 12.91 -8.74 -8.92
CA GLU A 175 12.27 -10.04 -9.08
C GLU A 175 12.91 -11.10 -8.17
N ALA A 176 14.24 -11.14 -8.06
CA ALA A 176 14.94 -12.03 -7.14
C ALA A 176 14.61 -11.72 -5.66
N LEU A 177 14.49 -10.45 -5.29
CA LEU A 177 14.04 -10.04 -3.97
C LEU A 177 12.60 -10.52 -3.70
N GLN A 178 11.71 -10.38 -4.68
CA GLN A 178 10.33 -10.85 -4.61
C GLN A 178 10.25 -12.35 -4.27
N PHE A 179 11.07 -13.18 -4.93
CA PHE A 179 11.14 -14.62 -4.63
C PHE A 179 11.59 -14.90 -3.20
N LYS A 180 12.58 -14.15 -2.70
CA LYS A 180 13.02 -14.26 -1.30
C LYS A 180 11.89 -13.87 -0.34
N CYS A 181 11.16 -12.79 -0.64
CA CYS A 181 10.01 -12.37 0.17
C CYS A 181 8.94 -13.45 0.24
N GLU A 182 8.59 -14.13 -0.87
CA GLU A 182 7.60 -15.22 -0.84
C GLU A 182 8.00 -16.35 0.09
N ASN A 183 9.28 -16.75 0.10
CA ASN A 183 9.77 -17.83 0.95
C ASN A 183 9.74 -17.49 2.46
N ILE A 184 9.71 -16.20 2.81
CA ILE A 184 9.76 -15.71 4.20
C ILE A 184 8.37 -15.22 4.66
N SER A 185 7.47 -14.92 3.73
CA SER A 185 6.25 -14.15 3.97
C SER A 185 5.24 -14.79 4.93
N GLU A 186 5.27 -16.10 5.18
CA GLU A 186 4.23 -16.76 5.97
C GLU A 186 4.13 -16.25 7.41
N THR A 187 5.25 -15.80 8.00
CA THR A 187 5.36 -15.45 9.43
C THR A 187 5.49 -13.96 9.72
N ASN A 188 5.70 -13.10 8.71
CA ASN A 188 5.98 -11.67 8.92
C ASN A 188 5.09 -10.78 8.03
N GLN A 189 4.29 -9.90 8.65
CA GLN A 189 3.35 -9.02 7.96
C GLN A 189 4.04 -7.90 7.15
N ASP A 190 5.16 -7.36 7.63
CA ASP A 190 5.93 -6.35 6.88
C ASP A 190 6.51 -6.94 5.60
N ILE A 191 6.97 -8.20 5.65
CA ILE A 191 7.44 -8.92 4.46
C ILE A 191 6.28 -9.20 3.49
N LYS A 192 5.06 -9.46 3.99
CA LYS A 192 3.87 -9.58 3.11
C LYS A 192 3.56 -8.25 2.40
N ASN A 193 3.63 -7.14 3.12
CA ASN A 193 3.40 -5.81 2.57
C ASN A 193 4.47 -5.46 1.53
N LEU A 194 5.76 -5.66 1.86
CA LEU A 194 6.86 -5.48 0.92
C LEU A 194 6.71 -6.34 -0.34
N ASN A 195 6.32 -7.60 -0.18
CA ASN A 195 6.08 -8.49 -1.33
C ASN A 195 4.94 -7.98 -2.21
N HIS A 196 3.87 -7.43 -1.62
CA HIS A 196 2.79 -6.81 -2.36
C HIS A 196 3.26 -5.58 -3.14
N ASP A 197 3.98 -4.67 -2.49
CA ASP A 197 4.53 -3.46 -3.12
C ASP A 197 5.47 -3.81 -4.28
N ILE A 198 6.34 -4.80 -4.10
CA ILE A 198 7.22 -5.28 -5.18
C ILE A 198 6.40 -5.84 -6.35
N LYS A 199 5.35 -6.62 -6.07
CA LYS A 199 4.46 -7.15 -7.12
C LYS A 199 3.76 -6.02 -7.87
N GLN A 200 3.21 -5.02 -7.16
CA GLN A 200 2.57 -3.87 -7.77
C GLN A 200 3.55 -3.09 -8.66
N PHE A 201 4.75 -2.82 -8.17
CA PHE A 201 5.82 -2.16 -8.92
C PHE A 201 6.19 -2.92 -10.20
N LEU A 202 6.32 -4.25 -10.12
CA LEU A 202 6.64 -5.09 -11.28
C LEU A 202 5.47 -5.25 -12.26
N GLY A 203 4.31 -4.66 -11.95
CA GLY A 203 3.06 -4.75 -12.71
C GLY A 203 2.40 -6.13 -12.59
N TRP A 204 2.61 -6.85 -11.50
CA TRP A 204 2.02 -8.16 -11.25
C TRP A 204 0.66 -7.97 -10.59
N TYR A 205 -0.32 -8.73 -11.04
CA TYR A 205 -1.57 -8.81 -10.30
C TYR A 205 -1.30 -9.46 -8.94
N SER A 206 -1.68 -8.76 -7.89
CA SER A 206 -1.74 -9.32 -6.56
C SER A 206 -3.00 -8.79 -5.90
N VAL A 207 -3.75 -9.69 -5.27
CA VAL A 207 -4.83 -9.28 -4.39
C VAL A 207 -4.18 -8.44 -3.29
N PRO A 208 -4.63 -7.20 -3.06
CA PRO A 208 -4.12 -6.41 -1.95
C PRO A 208 -4.22 -7.24 -0.69
N PRO A 209 -3.16 -7.33 0.14
CA PRO A 209 -3.33 -7.88 1.46
C PRO A 209 -4.48 -7.10 2.08
N ILE A 210 -5.55 -7.80 2.48
CA ILE A 210 -6.63 -7.17 3.22
C ILE A 210 -5.92 -6.47 4.37
N PRO A 211 -6.01 -5.13 4.49
CA PRO A 211 -5.47 -4.44 5.64
C PRO A 211 -6.23 -5.02 6.82
N LYS A 212 -5.62 -5.99 7.52
CA LYS A 212 -6.05 -6.26 8.87
C LYS A 212 -5.75 -4.94 9.56
N LEU A 213 -6.81 -4.21 9.94
CA LEU A 213 -6.68 -3.14 10.91
C LEU A 213 -5.79 -3.75 11.99
N ASP A 214 -4.59 -3.21 12.14
CA ASP A 214 -3.64 -3.78 13.07
C ASP A 214 -4.38 -3.90 14.40
N GLN A 215 -4.56 -5.13 14.90
CA GLN A 215 -5.31 -5.34 16.13
C GLN A 215 -4.68 -4.53 17.28
N SER A 216 -3.39 -4.18 17.15
CA SER A 216 -2.68 -3.26 18.03
C SER A 216 -3.28 -1.83 18.08
N LEU A 217 -4.07 -1.42 17.09
CA LEU A 217 -4.69 -0.09 16.97
C LEU A 217 -6.18 -0.06 17.34
N ALA A 218 -6.75 -1.20 17.78
CA ALA A 218 -8.17 -1.28 18.15
C ALA A 218 -8.54 -0.31 19.29
N TRP A 219 -7.59 0.02 20.17
CA TRP A 219 -7.78 0.98 21.27
C TRP A 219 -8.17 2.39 20.79
N ILE A 220 -7.84 2.78 19.55
CA ILE A 220 -8.19 4.13 19.04
C ILE A 220 -9.71 4.34 19.11
N LYS A 221 -10.49 3.29 18.85
CA LYS A 221 -11.96 3.36 18.88
C LYS A 221 -12.55 3.50 20.28
N THR A 222 -11.75 3.36 21.34
CA THR A 222 -12.22 3.48 22.73
C THR A 222 -12.00 4.88 23.31
N ILE A 223 -11.22 5.75 22.66
CA ILE A 223 -10.87 7.09 23.16
C ILE A 223 -12.12 7.90 23.51
N ALA A 224 -13.05 8.05 22.57
CA ALA A 224 -14.27 8.84 22.80
C ALA A 224 -15.17 8.20 23.86
N ALA A 225 -15.30 6.88 23.86
CA ALA A 225 -16.14 6.14 24.81
C ALA A 225 -15.62 6.26 26.26
N LEU A 226 -14.31 6.32 26.45
CA LEU A 226 -13.71 6.51 27.78
C LEU A 226 -13.87 7.95 28.29
N GLY A 227 -13.92 8.94 27.40
CA GLY A 227 -14.08 10.36 27.77
C GLY A 227 -15.53 10.80 27.96
N ASP A 228 -16.41 10.43 27.03
CA ASP A 228 -17.83 10.80 27.03
C ASP A 228 -18.70 9.66 27.54
N ARG A 229 -19.10 9.78 28.81
CA ARG A 229 -19.94 8.79 29.52
C ARG A 229 -21.41 9.22 29.57
N SER A 230 -21.87 10.03 28.61
CA SER A 230 -23.26 10.52 28.56
C SER A 230 -24.30 9.41 28.35
N ILE A 231 -23.91 8.28 27.74
CA ILE A 231 -24.81 7.15 27.40
C ILE A 231 -24.63 5.94 28.34
N GLU A 232 -23.83 6.04 29.41
CA GLU A 232 -23.64 4.90 30.30
C GLU A 232 -24.92 4.52 31.05
N LEU A 233 -25.49 3.39 30.62
CA LEU A 233 -26.39 2.55 31.39
C LEU A 233 -25.55 1.73 32.37
N GLU A 234 -25.56 2.13 33.64
CA GLU A 234 -25.31 1.24 34.79
C GLU A 234 -23.98 0.45 34.87
N GLU A 235 -22.90 0.82 34.17
CA GLU A 235 -21.60 0.19 34.44
C GLU A 235 -21.01 0.69 35.77
N LYS A 236 -20.89 -0.24 36.74
CA LYS A 236 -20.43 -0.06 38.13
C LYS A 236 -18.97 0.43 38.29
N LYS A 237 -18.34 1.07 37.30
CA LYS A 237 -17.02 1.69 37.47
C LYS A 237 -17.17 2.97 38.30
N ASN A 238 -16.43 3.07 39.41
CA ASN A 238 -16.37 4.30 40.18
C ASN A 238 -15.74 5.43 39.33
N ASN A 239 -16.11 6.69 39.61
CA ASN A 239 -15.65 7.85 38.83
C ASN A 239 -14.12 7.98 38.80
N TYR A 240 -13.45 7.49 39.83
CA TYR A 240 -11.99 7.50 39.93
C TYR A 240 -11.34 6.63 38.84
N GLN A 241 -11.77 5.37 38.71
CA GLN A 241 -11.23 4.45 37.70
C GLN A 241 -11.48 4.96 36.28
N ALA A 242 -12.65 5.54 36.03
CA ALA A 242 -12.98 6.10 34.72
C ALA A 242 -12.11 7.32 34.36
N GLY A 243 -11.81 8.20 35.33
CA GLY A 243 -10.85 9.29 35.14
C GLY A 243 -9.46 8.75 34.78
N THR A 244 -8.96 7.78 35.54
CA THR A 244 -7.66 7.14 35.29
C THR A 244 -7.60 6.45 33.93
N ASP A 245 -8.63 5.71 33.54
CA ASP A 245 -8.70 5.05 32.22
C ASP A 245 -8.62 6.09 31.09
N PHE A 246 -9.29 7.23 31.24
CA PHE A 246 -9.29 8.30 30.24
C PHE A 246 -7.98 9.11 30.20
N GLU A 247 -7.35 9.35 31.34
CA GLU A 247 -6.00 9.94 31.39
C GLU A 247 -4.99 9.04 30.66
N ASN A 248 -5.04 7.73 30.89
CA ASN A 248 -4.15 6.76 30.26
C ASN A 248 -4.35 6.70 28.74
N ILE A 249 -5.60 6.67 28.26
CA ILE A 249 -5.85 6.64 26.81
C ILE A 249 -5.49 7.98 26.14
N SER A 250 -5.65 9.09 26.85
CA SER A 250 -5.24 10.42 26.36
C SER A 250 -3.72 10.52 26.28
N ARG A 251 -2.99 9.96 27.25
CA ARG A 251 -1.52 9.81 27.19
C ARG A 251 -1.08 9.05 25.96
N GLN A 252 -1.62 7.84 25.79
CA GLN A 252 -1.33 6.97 24.65
C GLN A 252 -1.65 7.67 23.33
N SER A 253 -2.74 8.43 23.27
CA SER A 253 -3.14 9.22 22.10
C SER A 253 -2.10 10.30 21.74
N LEU A 254 -1.63 11.09 22.72
CA LEU A 254 -0.65 12.13 22.48
C LEU A 254 0.73 11.57 22.11
N GLU A 255 1.17 10.50 22.77
CA GLU A 255 2.39 9.77 22.39
C GLU A 255 2.29 9.23 20.97
N PHE A 256 1.16 8.58 20.63
CA PHE A 256 0.91 8.07 19.29
C PHE A 256 0.92 9.20 18.25
N LEU A 257 0.34 10.37 18.56
CA LEU A 257 0.39 11.56 17.69
C LEU A 257 1.81 12.08 17.46
N GLY A 258 2.76 11.77 18.34
CA GLY A 258 4.18 12.10 18.21
C GLY A 258 4.68 13.10 19.24
N PHE A 259 3.89 13.39 20.28
CA PHE A 259 4.38 14.17 21.41
C PHE A 259 5.32 13.33 22.28
N LYS A 260 6.34 13.97 22.86
CA LYS A 260 7.10 13.37 23.97
C LYS A 260 6.35 13.65 25.27
N VAL A 261 5.62 12.65 25.76
CA VAL A 261 4.89 12.75 27.03
C VAL A 261 5.82 12.40 28.20
N GLU A 262 5.87 13.28 29.21
CA GLU A 262 6.78 13.12 30.34
C GLU A 262 6.16 12.22 31.41
N ASN A 263 6.85 11.13 31.74
CA ASN A 263 6.39 10.12 32.69
C ASN A 263 6.38 10.59 34.16
N ALA A 264 7.05 11.70 34.46
CA ALA A 264 7.08 12.28 35.80
C ALA A 264 5.71 12.87 36.23
N TYR A 265 4.82 13.11 35.27
CA TYR A 265 3.47 13.63 35.49
C TYR A 265 2.49 12.51 35.15
N LYS A 266 1.97 11.85 36.20
CA LYS A 266 0.89 10.86 36.17
C LYS A 266 -0.12 11.35 37.19
N GLY A 267 -1.37 11.55 36.79
CA GLY A 267 -2.41 12.17 37.61
C GLY A 267 -2.65 11.49 38.97
N GLY A 268 -3.60 12.04 39.72
CA GLY A 268 -3.89 11.65 41.10
C GLY A 268 -4.20 12.88 41.96
N ALA A 269 -4.46 12.68 43.26
CA ALA A 269 -4.79 13.79 44.15
C ALA A 269 -3.65 14.84 44.19
N GLY A 270 -3.86 15.98 43.54
CA GLY A 270 -2.88 17.08 43.45
C GLY A 270 -1.78 16.90 42.39
N GLY A 271 -1.87 15.89 41.52
CA GLY A 271 -0.94 15.66 40.42
C GLY A 271 -1.41 16.31 39.13
N LEU A 272 -0.48 16.74 38.27
CA LEU A 272 -0.78 17.17 36.90
C LEU A 272 -1.05 15.93 36.02
N ASP A 273 -2.17 15.90 35.31
CA ASP A 273 -2.56 14.74 34.48
C ASP A 273 -1.50 14.42 33.43
N LEU A 274 -1.13 15.42 32.62
CA LEU A 274 -0.30 15.25 31.43
C LEU A 274 0.54 16.49 31.12
N TYR A 275 1.81 16.25 30.80
CA TYR A 275 2.71 17.25 30.23
C TYR A 275 3.51 16.63 29.08
N CYS A 276 3.51 17.31 27.93
CA CYS A 276 4.35 16.98 26.79
C CYS A 276 5.46 18.02 26.69
N SER A 277 6.71 17.59 26.54
CA SER A 277 7.86 18.50 26.41
C SER A 277 8.21 18.85 24.97
N GLN A 278 7.86 17.99 24.01
CA GLN A 278 8.16 18.12 22.58
C GLN A 278 6.96 17.69 21.73
N PRO A 279 6.81 18.23 20.50
CA PRO A 279 7.70 19.20 19.83
C PRO A 279 7.55 20.65 20.34
N TYR A 280 6.56 20.90 21.17
CA TYR A 280 6.42 22.12 21.97
C TYR A 280 5.80 21.75 23.32
N PRO A 281 5.99 22.57 24.36
CA PRO A 281 5.42 22.30 25.66
C PRO A 281 3.88 22.39 25.63
N LEU A 282 3.21 21.32 26.05
CA LEU A 282 1.75 21.20 26.10
C LEU A 282 1.35 20.63 27.47
N VAL A 283 0.53 21.39 28.21
CA VAL A 283 -0.02 21.00 29.51
C VAL A 283 -1.47 20.60 29.29
N CYS A 284 -1.84 19.39 29.74
CA CYS A 284 -3.15 18.84 29.49
C CYS A 284 -3.86 18.49 30.81
N GLU A 285 -5.16 18.73 30.83
CA GLU A 285 -6.11 18.26 31.85
C GLU A 285 -7.14 17.36 31.16
N CYS A 286 -7.40 16.18 31.71
CA CYS A 286 -8.31 15.19 31.14
C CYS A 286 -9.49 14.98 32.08
N LYS A 287 -10.72 15.17 31.59
CA LYS A 287 -11.94 14.89 32.36
C LYS A 287 -12.76 13.84 31.66
N ALA A 288 -13.12 12.76 32.37
CA ALA A 288 -14.11 11.80 31.91
C ALA A 288 -15.47 12.07 32.59
N GLY A 289 -16.58 11.86 31.88
CA GLY A 289 -17.91 11.97 32.48
C GLY A 289 -18.98 12.48 31.53
N LYS A 290 -20.01 13.13 32.08
CA LYS A 290 -21.12 13.71 31.29
C LYS A 290 -20.88 15.14 30.84
N SER A 291 -20.02 15.88 31.54
CA SER A 291 -19.72 17.29 31.29
C SER A 291 -18.38 17.70 31.88
N ILE A 292 -17.73 18.70 31.30
CA ILE A 292 -16.51 19.31 31.85
C ILE A 292 -16.88 20.15 33.08
N PRO A 293 -16.34 19.86 34.28
CA PRO A 293 -16.59 20.66 35.49
C PRO A 293 -16.17 22.14 35.33
N SER A 294 -16.88 23.04 35.99
CA SER A 294 -16.60 24.49 35.89
C SER A 294 -15.21 24.89 36.41
N GLY A 295 -14.66 24.15 37.37
CA GLY A 295 -13.34 24.39 37.98
C GLY A 295 -12.14 23.83 37.21
N THR A 296 -12.34 23.14 36.09
CA THR A 296 -11.28 22.41 35.37
C THR A 296 -10.16 23.32 34.86
N VAL A 297 -10.48 24.53 34.40
CA VAL A 297 -9.46 25.48 33.93
C VAL A 297 -8.60 25.98 35.09
N GLN A 298 -9.22 26.27 36.24
CA GLN A 298 -8.54 26.73 37.45
C GLN A 298 -7.63 25.63 38.01
N GLU A 299 -8.09 24.38 37.96
CA GLU A 299 -7.31 23.21 38.34
C GLU A 299 -6.05 23.06 37.48
N LEU A 300 -6.19 23.10 36.15
CA LEU A 300 -5.06 23.05 35.21
C LEU A 300 -4.03 24.15 35.49
N ILE A 301 -4.48 25.37 35.78
CA ILE A 301 -3.59 26.50 36.09
C ILE A 301 -2.85 26.28 37.40
N LYS A 302 -3.57 25.87 38.45
CA LYS A 302 -3.00 25.62 39.78
C LYS A 302 -1.96 24.51 39.71
N LEU A 303 -2.32 23.37 39.13
CA LEU A 303 -1.47 22.18 39.07
C LEU A 303 -0.30 22.38 38.12
N GLY A 304 -0.57 22.95 36.93
CA GLY A 304 0.48 23.26 35.96
C GLY A 304 1.51 24.24 36.50
N GLY A 305 1.07 25.33 37.15
CA GLY A 305 1.97 26.30 37.77
C GLY A 305 2.78 25.71 38.94
N MET A 306 2.17 24.85 39.75
CA MET A 306 2.83 24.21 40.89
C MET A 306 3.90 23.19 40.45
N HIS A 307 3.62 22.40 39.42
CA HIS A 307 4.49 21.28 39.01
C HIS A 307 5.53 21.64 37.95
N LEU A 308 5.27 22.64 37.10
CA LEU A 308 6.19 23.08 36.05
C LEU A 308 6.90 24.39 36.40
N GLY A 309 6.39 25.11 37.41
CA GLY A 309 6.77 26.49 37.67
C GLY A 309 6.10 27.48 36.70
N THR A 310 5.92 28.72 37.18
CA THR A 310 5.16 29.77 36.48
C THR A 310 5.65 30.03 35.06
N GLN A 311 6.97 30.13 34.86
CA GLN A 311 7.53 30.49 33.56
C GLN A 311 7.27 29.41 32.51
N GLN A 312 7.47 28.14 32.86
CA GLN A 312 7.24 27.02 31.94
C GLN A 312 5.75 26.86 31.63
N PHE A 313 4.88 26.94 32.65
CA PHE A 313 3.44 26.85 32.46
C PHE A 313 2.89 27.97 31.56
N ILE A 314 3.30 29.23 31.78
CA ILE A 314 2.85 30.37 30.97
C ILE A 314 3.19 30.16 29.49
N ASN A 315 4.42 29.70 29.20
CA ASN A 315 4.91 29.49 27.84
C ASN A 315 4.41 28.21 27.16
N SER A 316 3.70 27.35 27.90
CA SER A 316 3.13 26.12 27.37
C SER A 316 1.78 26.37 26.70
N ALA A 317 1.50 25.61 25.63
CA ALA A 317 0.13 25.40 25.18
C ALA A 317 -0.67 24.70 26.29
N LYS A 318 -1.97 24.98 26.38
CA LYS A 318 -2.83 24.48 27.46
C LYS A 318 -4.07 23.86 26.83
N LEU A 319 -4.36 22.62 27.18
CA LEU A 319 -5.45 21.86 26.57
C LEU A 319 -6.28 21.14 27.63
N VAL A 320 -7.59 21.28 27.54
CA VAL A 320 -8.55 20.42 28.25
C VAL A 320 -9.13 19.44 27.25
N ILE A 321 -9.11 18.16 27.60
CA ILE A 321 -9.73 17.09 26.83
C ILE A 321 -10.87 16.55 27.69
N GLY A 322 -12.10 16.59 27.20
CA GLY A 322 -13.24 16.18 28.02
C GLY A 322 -14.51 15.79 27.29
N PRO A 323 -15.59 15.51 28.03
CA PRO A 323 -16.88 15.16 27.46
C PRO A 323 -17.61 16.39 26.93
N GLY A 324 -18.06 16.32 25.68
CA GLY A 324 -18.95 17.32 25.10
C GLY A 324 -18.41 18.76 25.08
N ASN A 325 -19.35 19.71 25.07
CA ASN A 325 -19.05 21.14 25.03
C ASN A 325 -18.78 21.69 26.44
N ALA A 326 -17.85 22.63 26.55
CA ALA A 326 -17.62 23.41 27.75
C ALA A 326 -18.85 24.27 28.14
N THR A 327 -19.08 24.43 29.44
CA THR A 327 -20.09 25.36 29.97
C THR A 327 -19.71 26.83 29.71
N SER A 328 -20.65 27.76 29.86
CA SER A 328 -20.37 29.20 29.69
C SER A 328 -19.23 29.71 30.58
N ASP A 329 -19.14 29.21 31.82
CA ASP A 329 -18.12 29.64 32.78
C ASP A 329 -16.76 29.03 32.47
N THR A 330 -16.74 27.76 32.07
CA THR A 330 -15.54 27.09 31.57
C THR A 330 -15.01 27.80 30.32
N GLN A 331 -15.88 28.19 29.39
CA GLN A 331 -15.52 28.96 28.19
C GLN A 331 -14.89 30.31 28.52
N LYS A 332 -15.52 31.10 29.41
CA LYS A 332 -14.96 32.39 29.85
C LYS A 332 -13.58 32.22 30.47
N SER A 333 -13.43 31.22 31.33
CA SER A 333 -12.15 30.91 31.97
C SER A 333 -11.09 30.50 30.94
N ALA A 334 -11.47 29.66 29.97
CA ALA A 334 -10.59 29.20 28.91
C ALA A 334 -10.10 30.34 28.00
N GLN A 335 -10.99 31.27 27.65
CA GLN A 335 -10.64 32.49 26.92
C GLN A 335 -9.64 33.34 27.70
N GLN A 336 -9.92 33.62 28.98
CA GLN A 336 -9.07 34.44 29.83
C GLN A 336 -7.66 33.87 30.02
N TRP A 337 -7.56 32.55 30.18
CA TRP A 337 -6.31 31.86 30.49
C TRP A 337 -5.64 31.21 29.28
N LYS A 338 -6.14 31.47 28.07
CA LYS A 338 -5.63 30.92 26.82
C LYS A 338 -5.54 29.39 26.83
N VAL A 339 -6.62 28.75 27.28
CA VAL A 339 -6.77 27.30 27.34
C VAL A 339 -7.66 26.85 26.19
N SER A 340 -7.19 25.90 25.41
CA SER A 340 -7.98 25.22 24.39
C SER A 340 -8.79 24.09 25.01
N ILE A 341 -9.98 23.82 24.46
CA ILE A 341 -10.85 22.73 24.90
C ILE A 341 -11.27 21.91 23.68
N ILE A 342 -11.08 20.59 23.76
CA ILE A 342 -11.56 19.64 22.74
C ILE A 342 -12.40 18.52 23.38
N LYS A 343 -13.29 17.96 22.57
CA LYS A 343 -13.98 16.70 22.90
C LYS A 343 -13.03 15.52 22.79
N ALA A 344 -13.28 14.49 23.60
CA ALA A 344 -12.63 13.18 23.44
C ALA A 344 -12.78 12.62 22.01
N MET A 345 -13.94 12.81 21.38
CA MET A 345 -14.17 12.41 19.98
C MET A 345 -13.26 13.17 18.99
N THR A 346 -12.94 14.43 19.26
CA THR A 346 -12.05 15.22 18.40
C THR A 346 -10.62 14.73 18.49
N LEU A 347 -10.15 14.37 19.70
CA LEU A 347 -8.88 13.66 19.87
C LEU A 347 -8.87 12.33 19.12
N GLN A 348 -9.95 11.54 19.24
CA GLN A 348 -10.08 10.27 18.51
C GLN A 348 -9.92 10.47 17.00
N LYS A 349 -10.61 11.44 16.40
CA LYS A 349 -10.49 11.73 14.96
C LYS A 349 -9.05 12.05 14.53
N LEU A 350 -8.30 12.83 15.31
CA LEU A 350 -6.88 13.11 15.03
C LEU A 350 -6.04 11.84 15.06
N VAL A 351 -6.25 10.99 16.06
CA VAL A 351 -5.52 9.72 16.21
C VAL A 351 -5.87 8.75 15.07
N GLU A 352 -7.15 8.67 14.68
CA GLU A 352 -7.61 7.90 13.54
C GLU A 352 -6.97 8.39 12.23
N LEU A 353 -6.88 9.71 12.02
CA LEU A 353 -6.23 10.29 10.84
C LEU A 353 -4.75 9.88 10.78
N LYS A 354 -4.02 9.95 11.90
CA LYS A 354 -2.62 9.50 11.96
C LYS A 354 -2.47 8.01 11.70
N ALA A 355 -3.35 7.18 12.25
CA ALA A 355 -3.31 5.73 12.05
C ALA A 355 -3.56 5.38 10.58
N LYS A 356 -4.47 6.10 9.93
CA LYS A 356 -4.79 5.93 8.51
C LYS A 356 -3.66 6.44 7.61
N TYR A 357 -3.03 7.56 7.98
CA TYR A 357 -1.98 8.22 7.21
C TYR A 357 -0.77 8.57 8.10
N PRO A 358 0.14 7.61 8.33
CA PRO A 358 1.36 7.86 9.09
C PRO A 358 2.15 9.02 8.50
N GLY A 359 2.50 10.00 9.34
CA GLY A 359 3.23 11.21 8.93
C GLY A 359 2.36 12.38 8.45
N ALA A 360 1.03 12.22 8.37
CA ALA A 360 0.14 13.29 7.92
C ALA A 360 -0.10 14.42 8.94
N ILE A 361 0.18 14.18 10.23
CA ILE A 361 0.00 15.18 11.29
C ILE A 361 1.30 15.97 11.50
N ASN A 362 1.27 17.26 11.17
CA ASN A 362 2.30 18.23 11.56
C ASN A 362 1.92 18.88 12.90
N LEU A 363 2.56 18.44 13.99
CA LEU A 363 2.26 18.97 15.32
C LEU A 363 2.58 20.47 15.48
N LEU A 364 3.61 20.99 14.79
CA LEU A 364 3.94 22.43 14.85
C LEU A 364 2.86 23.28 14.19
N GLU A 365 2.26 22.79 13.12
CA GLU A 365 1.10 23.43 12.50
C GLU A 365 -0.15 23.28 13.36
N LEU A 366 -0.42 22.08 13.91
CA LEU A 366 -1.54 21.83 14.81
C LEU A 366 -1.57 22.82 16.00
N LYS A 367 -0.39 23.25 16.48
CA LYS A 367 -0.27 24.27 17.53
C LYS A 367 -1.01 25.56 17.20
N GLN A 368 -1.08 25.95 15.92
CA GLN A 368 -1.74 27.18 15.47
C GLN A 368 -3.27 27.09 15.61
N TYR A 369 -3.82 25.88 15.64
CA TYR A 369 -5.25 25.62 15.84
C TYR A 369 -5.63 25.52 17.32
N LEU A 370 -4.66 25.57 18.24
CA LEU A 370 -4.89 25.60 19.69
C LEU A 370 -5.26 27.01 20.16
N GLU A 371 -6.39 27.50 19.66
CA GLU A 371 -6.99 28.78 20.06
C GLU A 371 -7.66 28.67 21.44
N PRO A 372 -7.82 29.78 22.19
CA PRO A 372 -8.56 29.77 23.45
C PRO A 372 -10.05 29.41 23.27
N GLY A 373 -10.59 28.62 24.19
CA GLY A 373 -12.00 28.17 24.18
C GLY A 373 -12.21 26.79 23.55
N GLN A 374 -13.45 26.46 23.18
CA GLN A 374 -13.76 25.20 22.49
C GLN A 374 -13.36 25.30 21.01
N ILE A 375 -12.54 24.35 20.57
CA ILE A 375 -11.88 24.40 19.26
C ILE A 375 -12.13 23.16 18.40
N ASP A 376 -13.17 22.37 18.68
CA ASP A 376 -13.46 21.16 17.89
C ASP A 376 -13.55 21.46 16.39
N ASP A 377 -14.21 22.56 16.01
CA ASP A 377 -14.37 22.95 14.61
C ASP A 377 -13.04 23.35 13.96
N LYS A 378 -12.13 23.99 14.71
CA LYS A 378 -10.77 24.31 14.24
C LYS A 378 -9.93 23.06 14.03
N ILE A 379 -10.03 22.09 14.93
CA ILE A 379 -9.36 20.80 14.74
C ILE A 379 -9.97 20.02 13.57
N ASN A 380 -11.29 20.06 13.40
CA ASN A 380 -11.96 19.46 12.23
C ASN A 380 -11.54 20.17 10.92
N GLU A 381 -11.35 21.50 10.93
CA GLU A 381 -10.81 22.27 9.80
C GLU A 381 -9.40 21.79 9.43
N TYR A 382 -8.52 21.63 10.40
CA TYR A 382 -7.17 21.07 10.21
C TYR A 382 -7.20 19.64 9.63
N ILE A 383 -8.06 18.77 10.17
CA ILE A 383 -8.26 17.40 9.66
C ILE A 383 -8.73 17.44 8.20
N ALA A 384 -9.75 18.25 7.89
CA ALA A 384 -10.30 18.37 6.55
C ALA A 384 -9.27 18.90 5.55
N LYS A 385 -8.41 19.85 5.98
CA LYS A 385 -7.29 20.33 5.18
C LYS A 385 -6.34 19.19 4.80
N ILE A 386 -5.90 18.38 5.77
CA ILE A 386 -5.02 17.24 5.52
C ILE A 386 -5.66 16.23 4.59
N GLU A 387 -6.94 15.88 4.81
CA GLU A 387 -7.65 14.94 3.94
C GLU A 387 -7.75 15.46 2.49
N LYS A 388 -7.99 16.77 2.30
CA LYS A 388 -7.99 17.41 0.98
C LYS A 388 -6.62 17.31 0.32
N GLU A 389 -5.56 17.53 1.08
CA GLU A 389 -4.18 17.43 0.63
C GLU A 389 -3.77 16.01 0.22
N ILE A 390 -4.21 15.00 0.96
CA ILE A 390 -3.98 13.58 0.64
C ILE A 390 -4.75 13.18 -0.62
N LYS A 391 -6.02 13.59 -0.72
CA LYS A 391 -6.85 13.33 -1.91
C LYS A 391 -6.23 13.95 -3.16
N LEU A 392 -5.69 15.16 -3.06
CA LEU A 392 -5.00 15.78 -4.18
C LEU A 392 -3.80 14.95 -4.65
N ARG A 393 -2.93 14.53 -3.71
CA ARG A 393 -1.75 13.71 -4.01
C ARG A 393 -2.14 12.39 -4.67
N SER A 394 -3.15 11.72 -4.13
CA SER A 394 -3.68 10.47 -4.70
C SER A 394 -4.21 10.68 -6.11
N HIS A 395 -4.94 11.78 -6.35
CA HIS A 395 -5.44 12.14 -7.68
C HIS A 395 -4.31 12.39 -8.68
N ILE A 396 -3.27 13.15 -8.31
CA ILE A 396 -2.09 13.40 -9.16
C ILE A 396 -1.42 12.07 -9.56
N ILE A 397 -1.29 11.14 -8.61
CA ILE A 397 -0.75 9.79 -8.88
C ILE A 397 -1.64 9.04 -9.89
N GLN A 398 -2.97 9.09 -9.74
CA GLN A 398 -3.89 8.43 -10.68
C GLN A 398 -3.84 9.05 -12.07
N VAL A 399 -3.81 10.38 -12.18
CA VAL A 399 -3.70 11.09 -13.47
C VAL A 399 -2.43 10.66 -14.20
N LEU A 400 -1.29 10.68 -13.50
CA LEU A 400 -0.01 10.22 -14.05
C LEU A 400 -0.08 8.75 -14.47
N LYS A 401 -0.58 7.87 -13.60
CA LYS A 401 -0.71 6.42 -13.86
C LYS A 401 -1.53 6.15 -15.12
N ASN A 402 -2.70 6.79 -15.24
CA ASN A 402 -3.60 6.61 -16.38
C ASN A 402 -2.96 7.10 -17.68
N TYR A 403 -2.25 8.23 -17.64
CA TYR A 403 -1.51 8.72 -18.80
C TYR A 403 -0.41 7.72 -19.24
N LEU A 404 0.39 7.22 -18.29
CA LEU A 404 1.47 6.28 -18.60
C LEU A 404 0.97 4.98 -19.24
N GLN A 405 -0.23 4.51 -18.87
CA GLN A 405 -0.83 3.36 -19.52
C GLN A 405 -1.10 3.61 -21.01
N LEU A 406 -1.48 4.83 -21.38
CA LEU A 406 -1.71 5.23 -22.78
C LEU A 406 -0.40 5.53 -23.52
N SER A 407 0.61 6.09 -22.82
CA SER A 407 1.90 6.48 -23.41
C SER A 407 2.98 5.39 -23.38
N LYS A 408 2.59 4.11 -23.21
CA LYS A 408 3.53 2.97 -23.17
C LYS A 408 4.60 3.11 -22.08
N ASN A 409 4.23 3.66 -20.92
CA ASN A 409 5.09 3.88 -19.75
C ASN A 409 6.26 4.87 -19.96
N GLU A 410 6.18 5.77 -20.95
CA GLU A 410 7.19 6.83 -21.10
C GLU A 410 7.09 7.88 -19.97
N PRO A 411 8.17 8.15 -19.20
CA PRO A 411 8.17 9.14 -18.13
C PRO A 411 7.71 10.53 -18.58
N ILE A 412 6.84 11.16 -17.79
CA ILE A 412 6.16 12.41 -18.15
C ILE A 412 6.82 13.64 -17.52
N GLY A 413 6.86 14.77 -18.24
CA GLY A 413 7.34 16.04 -17.70
C GLY A 413 6.24 16.83 -16.97
N VAL A 414 6.63 17.82 -16.16
CA VAL A 414 5.70 18.60 -15.33
C VAL A 414 4.62 19.31 -16.15
N GLU A 415 5.00 19.98 -17.25
CA GLU A 415 4.07 20.74 -18.09
C GLU A 415 2.97 19.86 -18.70
N VAL A 416 3.34 18.67 -19.19
CA VAL A 416 2.37 17.72 -19.75
C VAL A 416 1.46 17.20 -18.64
N LEU A 417 2.01 16.84 -17.48
CA LEU A 417 1.24 16.37 -16.33
C LEU A 417 0.25 17.44 -15.84
N HIS A 418 0.66 18.70 -15.85
CA HIS A 418 -0.19 19.82 -15.47
C HIS A 418 -1.37 20.01 -16.43
N ALA A 419 -1.11 19.94 -17.74
CA ALA A 419 -2.16 20.02 -18.76
C ALA A 419 -3.20 18.89 -18.62
N ILE A 420 -2.75 17.66 -18.39
CA ILE A 420 -3.67 16.53 -18.17
C ILE A 420 -4.39 16.60 -16.81
N TYR A 421 -3.74 17.11 -15.76
CA TYR A 421 -4.39 17.36 -14.47
C TYR A 421 -5.55 18.33 -14.63
N ARG A 422 -5.35 19.46 -15.33
CA ARG A 422 -6.39 20.48 -15.55
C ARG A 422 -7.60 19.98 -16.34
N THR A 423 -7.40 18.95 -17.16
CA THR A 423 -8.46 18.35 -18.00
C THR A 423 -8.99 17.04 -17.41
N SER A 424 -8.48 16.62 -16.25
CA SER A 424 -8.96 15.45 -15.54
C SER A 424 -10.23 15.75 -14.75
N ASN A 425 -11.05 14.73 -14.52
CA ASN A 425 -12.21 14.85 -13.64
C ASN A 425 -11.72 14.97 -12.19
N LEU A 426 -11.70 16.20 -11.66
CA LEU A 426 -11.33 16.47 -10.28
C LEU A 426 -12.39 15.87 -9.31
N PRO A 427 -11.97 15.32 -8.16
CA PRO A 427 -12.89 15.00 -7.08
C PRO A 427 -13.69 16.24 -6.65
N GLN A 428 -14.97 16.08 -6.29
CA GLN A 428 -15.88 17.19 -5.94
C GLN A 428 -15.29 18.18 -4.92
N ASN A 429 -14.53 17.70 -3.95
CA ASN A 429 -13.90 18.53 -2.92
C ASN A 429 -12.59 19.22 -3.36
N LEU A 430 -12.21 19.08 -4.63
CA LEU A 430 -11.04 19.67 -5.29
C LEU A 430 -11.41 20.50 -6.53
N GLU A 431 -12.70 20.67 -6.85
CA GLU A 431 -13.17 21.35 -8.08
C GLU A 431 -12.59 22.77 -8.24
N ASP A 432 -12.39 23.50 -7.14
CA ASP A 432 -11.81 24.85 -7.18
C ASP A 432 -10.27 24.87 -7.04
N ARG A 433 -9.58 23.72 -7.02
CA ARG A 433 -8.13 23.66 -6.79
C ARG A 433 -7.33 23.75 -8.09
N GLU A 434 -7.03 24.99 -8.47
CA GLU A 434 -6.01 25.28 -9.46
C GLU A 434 -4.61 25.04 -8.86
N LEU A 435 -3.77 24.29 -9.58
CA LEU A 435 -2.36 24.16 -9.25
C LEU A 435 -1.54 25.01 -10.21
N GLU A 436 -0.52 25.68 -9.69
CA GLU A 436 0.56 26.23 -10.51
C GLU A 436 1.58 25.13 -10.84
N ASP A 437 2.34 25.29 -11.93
CA ASP A 437 3.38 24.33 -12.33
C ASP A 437 4.39 24.06 -11.21
N ARG A 438 4.72 25.12 -10.45
CA ARG A 438 5.68 25.04 -9.36
C ARG A 438 5.13 24.25 -8.17
N GLU A 439 3.87 24.50 -7.79
CA GLU A 439 3.21 23.74 -6.72
C GLU A 439 3.08 22.27 -7.11
N LEU A 440 2.67 21.98 -8.35
CA LEU A 440 2.62 20.61 -8.86
C LEU A 440 4.01 19.96 -8.78
N TYR A 441 5.06 20.65 -9.24
CA TYR A 441 6.41 20.14 -9.19
C TYR A 441 6.86 19.83 -7.76
N ASP A 442 6.61 20.72 -6.79
CA ASP A 442 7.00 20.49 -5.40
C ASP A 442 6.25 19.27 -4.81
N ILE A 443 4.99 19.05 -5.18
CA ILE A 443 4.25 17.82 -4.84
C ILE A 443 4.89 16.59 -5.51
N LEU A 444 5.29 16.67 -6.77
CA LEU A 444 5.97 15.55 -7.45
C LEU A 444 7.32 15.22 -6.81
N ILE A 445 8.04 16.22 -6.30
CA ILE A 445 9.24 16.00 -5.49
C ILE A 445 8.91 15.28 -4.19
N GLU A 446 7.88 15.74 -3.47
CA GLU A 446 7.41 15.06 -2.26
C GLU A 446 7.07 13.59 -2.55
N LEU A 447 6.30 13.32 -3.61
CA LEU A 447 5.84 11.99 -4.00
C LEU A 447 6.94 11.08 -4.56
N SER A 448 8.03 11.66 -5.07
CA SER A 448 9.21 10.94 -5.56
C SER A 448 10.35 10.81 -4.54
N SER A 449 10.17 11.40 -3.36
CA SER A 449 11.09 11.26 -2.24
C SER A 449 11.25 9.79 -1.85
N PRO A 450 12.47 9.33 -1.48
CA PRO A 450 12.67 8.02 -0.88
C PRO A 450 11.83 7.77 0.38
N LEU A 451 11.32 8.82 1.04
CA LEU A 451 10.47 8.72 2.22
C LEU A 451 9.02 8.33 1.89
N THR A 452 8.51 8.73 0.73
CA THR A 452 7.12 8.48 0.32
C THR A 452 7.02 7.44 -0.79
N GLY A 453 7.89 7.51 -1.80
CA GLY A 453 8.10 6.49 -2.83
C GLY A 453 6.85 6.14 -3.64
N TYR A 454 5.98 7.10 -3.94
CA TYR A 454 4.79 6.87 -4.78
C TYR A 454 5.12 7.02 -6.27
N LEU A 455 6.05 7.91 -6.59
CA LEU A 455 6.54 8.20 -7.93
C LEU A 455 8.05 8.00 -8.01
N GLY A 456 8.54 7.73 -9.21
CA GLY A 456 9.96 7.80 -9.54
C GLY A 456 10.26 9.10 -10.28
N ARG A 457 11.51 9.55 -10.19
CA ARG A 457 11.98 10.79 -10.83
C ARG A 457 13.27 10.53 -11.59
N ILE A 458 13.32 11.00 -12.83
CA ILE A 458 14.54 11.18 -13.62
C ILE A 458 14.87 12.66 -13.54
N LYS A 459 15.93 12.97 -12.79
CA LYS A 459 16.36 14.34 -12.55
C LYS A 459 17.19 14.84 -13.72
N GLU A 460 16.88 16.04 -14.18
CA GLU A 460 17.61 16.79 -15.19
C GLU A 460 18.18 18.09 -14.60
N ASP A 461 18.89 18.87 -15.42
CA ASP A 461 19.50 20.14 -15.00
C ASP A 461 18.47 21.24 -14.67
N ASP A 462 17.24 21.09 -15.17
CA ASP A 462 16.13 22.02 -14.95
C ASP A 462 14.91 21.23 -14.47
N TRP A 463 14.24 21.76 -13.43
CA TRP A 463 13.03 21.15 -12.87
C TRP A 463 11.91 20.97 -13.90
N LYS A 464 11.86 21.82 -14.93
CA LYS A 464 10.90 21.68 -16.03
C LYS A 464 11.17 20.47 -16.92
N LYS A 465 12.42 20.01 -16.95
CA LYS A 465 12.87 18.87 -17.76
C LYS A 465 12.79 17.55 -17.02
N ASP A 466 12.69 17.59 -15.70
CA ASP A 466 12.49 16.39 -14.88
C ASP A 466 11.32 15.55 -15.39
N ARG A 467 11.51 14.24 -15.34
CA ARG A 467 10.50 13.27 -15.75
C ARG A 467 10.08 12.40 -14.59
N PHE A 468 8.79 12.09 -14.52
CA PHE A 468 8.20 11.31 -13.45
C PHE A 468 7.57 10.04 -14.00
N TYR A 469 7.63 8.97 -13.21
CA TYR A 469 7.01 7.69 -13.53
C TYR A 469 6.29 7.11 -12.32
N TYR A 470 5.31 6.25 -12.55
CA TYR A 470 4.49 5.66 -11.50
C TYR A 470 5.23 4.52 -10.79
N LEU A 471 5.14 4.44 -9.46
CA LEU A 471 5.61 3.30 -8.67
C LEU A 471 4.47 2.56 -7.98
N ARG A 472 3.63 3.28 -7.21
CA ARG A 472 2.52 2.71 -6.44
C ARG A 472 1.43 3.75 -6.13
N ASP A 473 0.25 3.24 -5.82
CA ASP A 473 -0.91 4.07 -5.46
C ASP A 473 -0.78 4.64 -4.04
N LEU A 474 -1.33 5.84 -3.81
CA LEU A 474 -1.62 6.37 -2.46
C LEU A 474 -3.08 6.05 -2.12
N PRO A 475 -3.35 5.09 -1.20
CA PRO A 475 -4.71 4.65 -0.90
C PRO A 475 -5.54 5.75 -0.21
N ILE A 476 -6.78 5.93 -0.67
CA ILE A 476 -7.76 6.87 -0.12
C ILE A 476 -9.03 6.11 0.23
N ASN A 477 -8.99 5.34 1.32
CA ASN A 477 -10.19 4.60 1.76
C ASN A 477 -11.28 5.50 2.31
#